data_AF-A0AAU7JLQ9-F1
#
_entry.id   AF-A0AAU7JLQ9-F1
#
_cell.length_a   1.000
_cell.length_b   1.000
_cell.length_c   1.000
_cell.angle_alpha   90.00
_cell.angle_beta   90.00
_cell.angle_gamma   90.00
#
_symmetry.space_group_name_H-M   'P 1'
#
loop_
_entity.id
_entity.type
_entity.pdbx_description
1 polymer ?
#
loop_
_entity_poly.entity_id
_entity_poly.type
_entity_poly.pdbx_seq_one_letter_code
_entity_poly.pdbx_strand_id
1 'polypeptide(L)'
;MPRPSDEQKKTVERVMHEFKQGELEQPGGRKVKNPKQAIAIALHEAGESNRESPARNRAALRRTKAKEKRGETALAGKEGKAAQDRTMAKATGASPRGRASTAKSANTSAAKTAPADGGQTKADLYAEARKRDVPGRSRMSKRQLERALKA
;
A
#
# COMPACT_ATOMS: atom_id res chain seq x y z
N MET A 1 17.80 -16.44 26.60
CA MET A 1 16.51 -15.73 26.67
C MET A 1 15.40 -16.75 26.54
N PRO A 2 14.27 -16.61 27.26
CA PRO A 2 13.10 -17.46 27.03
C PRO A 2 12.64 -17.33 25.57
N ARG A 3 12.16 -18.43 24.99
CA ARG A 3 11.65 -18.42 23.62
C ARG A 3 10.39 -17.55 23.54
N PRO A 4 10.17 -16.84 22.42
CA PRO A 4 8.98 -16.04 22.21
C PRO A 4 7.72 -16.91 22.26
N SER A 5 6.67 -16.43 22.92
CA SER A 5 5.37 -17.10 22.97
C SER A 5 4.64 -16.99 21.63
N ASP A 6 3.67 -17.86 21.39
CA ASP A 6 2.94 -17.86 20.12
C ASP A 6 2.11 -16.58 19.91
N GLU A 7 1.66 -15.94 20.99
CA GLU A 7 1.00 -14.64 20.90
C GLU A 7 1.93 -13.53 20.42
N GLN A 8 3.19 -13.57 20.85
CA GLN A 8 4.21 -12.60 20.46
C GLN A 8 4.63 -12.84 19.01
N LYS A 9 4.83 -14.10 18.61
CA LYS A 9 5.10 -14.48 17.22
C LYS A 9 3.99 -14.00 16.28
N LYS A 10 2.72 -14.19 16.64
CA LYS A 10 1.57 -13.69 15.86
C LYS A 10 1.59 -12.18 15.68
N THR A 11 1.96 -11.43 16.73
CA THR A 11 2.09 -9.98 16.63
C THR A 11 3.25 -9.58 15.72
N VAL A 12 4.42 -10.23 15.83
CA VAL A 12 5.55 -9.99 14.91
C VAL A 12 5.15 -10.29 13.47
N GLU A 13 4.53 -11.44 13.23
CA GLU A 13 4.05 -11.87 11.91
C GLU A 13 3.06 -10.86 11.32
N ARG A 14 2.07 -10.42 12.11
CA ARG A 14 1.09 -9.41 11.70
C ARG A 14 1.76 -8.11 11.27
N VAL A 15 2.65 -7.56 12.09
CA VAL A 15 3.35 -6.30 11.80
C VAL A 15 4.23 -6.44 10.55
N MET A 16 4.92 -7.58 10.41
CA MET A 16 5.72 -7.86 9.22
C MET A 16 4.86 -8.02 7.96
N HIS A 17 3.66 -8.59 8.09
CA HIS A 17 2.72 -8.67 7.00
C HIS A 17 2.24 -7.28 6.59
N GLU A 18 1.85 -6.41 7.53
CA GLU A 18 1.49 -5.01 7.25
C GLU A 18 2.63 -4.24 6.57
N PHE A 19 3.88 -4.45 7.02
CA PHE A 19 5.04 -3.88 6.37
C PHE A 19 5.21 -4.39 4.93
N LYS A 20 5.09 -5.71 4.72
CA LYS A 20 5.16 -6.34 3.39
C LYS A 20 4.10 -5.79 2.44
N GLN A 21 2.92 -5.46 2.94
CA GLN A 21 1.84 -4.82 2.17
C GLN A 21 2.02 -3.30 2.01
N GLY A 22 3.04 -2.69 2.65
CA GLY A 22 3.31 -1.26 2.60
C GLY A 22 2.30 -0.43 3.41
N GLU A 23 1.82 -0.97 4.52
CA GLU A 23 0.74 -0.41 5.35
C GLU A 23 1.14 -0.15 6.78
N LEU A 24 2.31 -0.63 7.20
CA LEU A 24 2.85 -0.28 8.49
C LEU A 24 3.16 1.22 8.52
N GLU A 25 2.57 1.94 9.48
CA GLU A 25 2.71 3.39 9.62
C GLU A 25 3.49 3.77 10.88
N GLN A 26 4.21 4.89 10.76
CA GLN A 26 4.86 5.58 11.86
C GLN A 26 3.88 6.53 12.54
N PRO A 27 4.14 6.95 13.79
CA PRO A 27 3.46 8.11 14.37
C PRO A 27 3.49 9.30 13.40
N GLY A 28 2.31 9.87 13.10
CA GLY A 28 2.16 10.91 12.08
C GLY A 28 1.81 10.42 10.67
N GLY A 29 1.44 9.13 10.50
CA GLY A 29 0.84 8.59 9.28
C GLY A 29 1.83 8.33 8.12
N ARG A 30 3.14 8.45 8.37
CA ARG A 30 4.16 8.16 7.34
C ARG A 30 4.37 6.65 7.26
N LYS A 31 4.28 6.08 6.07
CA LYS A 31 4.53 4.65 5.84
C LYS A 31 5.98 4.27 6.16
N VAL A 32 6.17 3.16 6.87
CA VAL A 32 7.47 2.56 7.16
C VAL A 32 8.01 1.93 5.88
N LYS A 33 9.21 2.36 5.46
CA LYS A 33 9.89 1.85 4.25
C LYS A 33 11.11 0.99 4.56
N ASN A 34 11.68 1.16 5.75
CA ASN A 34 12.91 0.48 6.14
C ASN A 34 12.57 -0.84 6.86
N PRO A 35 13.02 -2.01 6.35
CA PRO A 35 12.79 -3.30 7.01
C PRO A 35 13.33 -3.33 8.45
N LYS A 36 14.47 -2.70 8.73
CA LYS A 36 15.05 -2.65 10.08
C LYS A 36 14.14 -1.91 11.06
N GLN A 37 13.49 -0.84 10.59
CA GLN A 37 12.54 -0.09 11.40
C GLN A 37 11.28 -0.92 11.64
N ALA A 38 10.79 -1.64 10.62
CA ALA A 38 9.65 -2.52 10.77
C ALA A 38 9.93 -3.61 11.81
N ILE A 39 11.10 -4.25 11.75
CA ILE A 39 11.53 -5.25 12.75
C ILE A 39 11.55 -4.64 14.16
N ALA A 40 12.09 -3.43 14.31
CA ALA A 40 12.10 -2.74 15.60
C ALA A 40 10.67 -2.48 16.14
N ILE A 41 9.74 -2.08 15.26
CA ILE A 41 8.33 -1.88 15.63
C ILE A 41 7.69 -3.23 16.01
N ALA A 42 7.93 -4.29 15.26
CA ALA A 42 7.39 -5.62 15.57
C ALA A 42 7.88 -6.15 16.92
N LEU A 43 9.17 -6.02 17.20
CA LEU A 43 9.74 -6.42 18.50
C LEU A 43 9.21 -5.57 19.65
N HIS A 44 9.00 -4.26 19.43
CA HIS A 44 8.38 -3.39 20.42
C HIS A 44 6.92 -3.77 20.68
N GLU A 45 6.11 -3.94 19.62
CA GLU A 45 4.70 -4.31 19.73
C GLU A 45 4.48 -5.69 20.35
N ALA A 46 5.40 -6.64 20.11
CA ALA A 46 5.41 -7.97 20.70
C ALA A 46 5.97 -8.01 22.14
N GLY A 47 6.52 -6.90 22.65
CA GLY A 47 7.13 -6.87 23.98
C GLY A 47 8.43 -7.69 24.07
N GLU A 48 9.20 -7.75 22.99
CA GLU A 48 10.48 -8.48 22.90
C GLU A 48 11.69 -7.56 22.68
N SER A 49 11.49 -6.25 22.78
CA SER A 49 12.57 -5.28 22.66
C SER A 49 13.61 -5.48 23.77
N ASN A 50 14.86 -5.66 23.37
CA ASN A 50 15.99 -5.75 24.31
C ASN A 50 16.44 -4.37 24.85
N ARG A 51 15.86 -3.27 24.35
CA ARG A 51 16.17 -1.90 24.79
C ARG A 51 15.20 -1.41 25.87
N GLU A 52 14.18 -2.18 26.19
CA GLU A 52 13.13 -1.80 27.13
C GLU A 52 13.08 -2.74 28.33
N SER A 53 12.60 -2.20 29.45
CA SER A 53 12.41 -3.01 30.66
C SER A 53 11.30 -4.04 30.45
N PRO A 54 11.34 -5.19 31.16
CA PRO A 54 10.29 -6.20 31.06
C PRO A 54 8.87 -5.65 31.35
N ALA A 55 8.76 -4.65 32.23
CA ALA A 55 7.48 -4.00 32.52
C ALA A 55 6.95 -3.19 31.31
N ARG A 56 7.81 -2.44 30.62
CA ARG A 56 7.43 -1.70 29.41
C ARG A 56 7.07 -2.64 28.26
N ASN A 57 7.84 -3.70 28.08
CA ASN A 57 7.54 -4.76 27.11
C ASN A 57 6.16 -5.41 27.35
N ARG A 58 5.84 -5.76 28.60
CA ARG A 58 4.49 -6.28 28.94
C ARG A 58 3.40 -5.25 28.66
N ALA A 59 3.63 -3.98 28.97
CA ALA A 59 2.67 -2.92 28.72
C ALA A 59 2.44 -2.69 27.21
N ALA A 60 3.50 -2.72 26.41
CA ALA A 60 3.44 -2.60 24.96
C ALA A 60 2.62 -3.76 24.36
N LEU A 61 2.95 -5.00 24.71
CA LEU A 61 2.20 -6.17 24.27
C LEU A 61 0.71 -6.08 24.64
N ARG A 62 0.39 -5.72 25.90
CA ARG A 62 -1.01 -5.55 26.34
C ARG A 62 -1.74 -4.48 25.53
N ARG A 63 -1.08 -3.36 25.25
CA ARG A 63 -1.64 -2.28 24.41
C ARG A 63 -1.88 -2.76 22.98
N THR A 64 -0.93 -3.47 22.38
CA THR A 64 -1.06 -4.04 21.04
C THR A 64 -2.23 -5.02 20.97
N LYS A 65 -2.35 -5.94 21.93
CA LYS A 65 -3.48 -6.88 21.99
C LYS A 65 -4.82 -6.20 22.16
N ALA A 66 -4.89 -5.12 22.95
CA ALA A 66 -6.11 -4.33 23.07
C ALA A 66 -6.50 -3.69 21.73
N LYS A 67 -5.55 -3.15 20.96
CA LYS A 67 -5.80 -2.61 19.62
C LYS A 67 -6.26 -3.69 18.64
N GLU A 68 -5.60 -4.85 18.65
CA GLU A 68 -5.96 -6.02 17.82
C GLU A 68 -7.42 -6.44 18.09
N LYS A 69 -7.81 -6.53 19.37
CA LYS A 69 -9.19 -6.86 19.76
C LYS A 69 -10.22 -5.82 19.30
N ARG A 70 -9.84 -4.55 19.22
CA ARG A 70 -10.70 -3.46 18.73
C ARG A 70 -10.72 -3.35 17.20
N GLY A 71 -9.90 -4.12 16.48
CA GLY A 71 -9.80 -4.04 15.02
C GLY A 71 -9.12 -2.76 14.52
N GLU A 72 -8.30 -2.12 15.33
CA GLU A 72 -7.63 -0.85 15.00
C GLU A 72 -6.31 -1.05 14.23
N THR A 73 -6.00 -2.27 13.80
CA THR A 73 -4.81 -2.57 12.98
C THR A 73 -5.12 -2.34 11.50
N ALA A 74 -4.10 -1.97 10.71
CA ALA A 74 -4.27 -1.74 9.28
C ALA A 74 -4.87 -2.97 8.57
N LEU A 75 -4.48 -4.18 9.02
CA LEU A 75 -5.05 -5.44 8.56
C LEU A 75 -6.55 -5.58 8.87
N ALA A 76 -6.98 -5.29 10.10
CA ALA A 76 -8.38 -5.41 10.49
C ALA A 76 -9.28 -4.41 9.76
N GLY A 77 -8.81 -3.17 9.56
CA GLY A 77 -9.52 -2.18 8.75
C GLY A 77 -9.74 -2.64 7.32
N LYS A 78 -8.76 -3.33 6.72
CA LYS A 78 -8.88 -3.92 5.38
C LYS A 78 -9.80 -5.13 5.33
N GLU A 79 -9.69 -6.05 6.27
CA GLU A 79 -10.57 -7.22 6.32
C GLU A 79 -12.02 -6.78 6.49
N GLY A 80 -12.27 -5.77 7.34
CA GLY A 80 -13.57 -5.12 7.48
C GLY A 80 -14.03 -4.48 6.17
N LYS A 81 -13.18 -3.70 5.51
CA LYS A 81 -13.50 -3.07 4.22
C LYS A 81 -13.76 -4.10 3.11
N ALA A 82 -12.95 -5.15 3.01
CA ALA A 82 -13.13 -6.22 2.05
C ALA A 82 -14.40 -7.06 2.34
N ALA A 83 -14.77 -7.23 3.62
CA ALA A 83 -16.04 -7.83 3.98
C ALA A 83 -17.23 -6.94 3.58
N GLN A 84 -17.13 -5.63 3.81
CA GLN A 84 -18.12 -4.64 3.37
C GLN A 84 -18.24 -4.59 1.84
N ASP A 85 -17.13 -4.55 1.12
CA ASP A 85 -17.14 -4.54 -0.35
C ASP A 85 -17.81 -5.81 -0.90
N ARG A 86 -17.58 -6.97 -0.28
CA ARG A 86 -18.25 -8.24 -0.63
C ARG A 86 -19.75 -8.21 -0.33
N THR A 87 -20.18 -7.64 0.79
CA THR A 87 -21.61 -7.57 1.13
C THR A 87 -22.33 -6.60 0.18
N MET A 88 -21.70 -5.46 -0.14
CA MET A 88 -22.22 -4.49 -1.10
C MET A 88 -22.29 -5.10 -2.51
N ALA A 89 -21.27 -5.82 -2.96
CA ALA A 89 -21.28 -6.52 -4.25
C ALA A 89 -22.40 -7.57 -4.35
N LYS A 90 -22.69 -8.28 -3.25
CA LYS A 90 -23.82 -9.23 -3.18
C LYS A 90 -25.17 -8.52 -3.22
N ALA A 91 -25.30 -7.37 -2.56
CA ALA A 91 -26.53 -6.57 -2.55
C ALA A 91 -26.84 -5.92 -3.91
N THR A 92 -25.82 -5.53 -4.67
CA THR A 92 -25.98 -4.90 -6.00
C THR A 92 -26.03 -5.89 -7.17
N GLY A 93 -25.98 -7.21 -6.91
CA GLY A 93 -25.97 -8.24 -7.95
C GLY A 93 -24.67 -8.29 -8.78
N ALA A 94 -23.65 -7.50 -8.42
CA ALA A 94 -22.34 -7.53 -9.04
C ALA A 94 -21.56 -8.75 -8.54
N SER A 95 -21.82 -9.91 -9.13
CA SER A 95 -21.15 -11.16 -8.76
C SER A 95 -19.62 -11.05 -9.02
N PRO A 96 -18.74 -11.31 -8.04
CA PRO A 96 -17.28 -11.20 -8.22
C PRO A 96 -16.68 -12.37 -9.02
N ARG A 97 -17.52 -13.31 -9.51
CA ARG A 97 -17.09 -14.43 -10.35
C ARG A 97 -17.33 -14.09 -11.82
N GLY A 98 -16.41 -13.30 -12.37
CA GLY A 98 -16.47 -12.92 -13.77
C GLY A 98 -15.25 -12.11 -14.22
N ARG A 99 -14.04 -12.59 -13.94
CA ARG A 99 -12.84 -12.04 -14.59
C ARG A 99 -11.73 -13.07 -14.77
N ALA A 100 -12.09 -14.21 -15.36
CA ALA A 100 -11.15 -14.98 -16.15
C ALA A 100 -11.26 -14.51 -17.61
N SER A 101 -10.55 -13.43 -17.93
CA SER A 101 -10.29 -13.05 -19.33
C SER A 101 -8.96 -12.31 -19.36
N THR A 102 -7.90 -13.08 -19.58
CA THR A 102 -6.78 -12.74 -20.46
C THR A 102 -6.40 -11.26 -20.51
N ALA A 103 -5.91 -10.71 -19.40
CA ALA A 103 -5.23 -9.42 -19.41
C ALA A 103 -3.79 -9.65 -19.00
N LYS A 104 -2.99 -9.93 -20.03
CA LYS A 104 -1.54 -9.81 -20.08
C LYS A 104 -1.07 -8.69 -19.15
N SER A 105 -0.29 -9.10 -18.15
CA SER A 105 0.54 -8.24 -17.32
C SER A 105 1.23 -7.19 -18.18
N ALA A 106 0.81 -5.94 -18.02
CA ALA A 106 1.57 -4.76 -18.41
C ALA A 106 1.66 -3.88 -17.16
N ASN A 107 2.67 -4.21 -16.36
CA ASN A 107 3.43 -3.30 -15.53
C ASN A 107 3.31 -1.85 -16.01
N THR A 108 2.84 -0.92 -15.18
CA THR A 108 3.32 0.49 -15.06
C THR A 108 2.55 1.22 -13.96
N SER A 109 3.24 1.46 -12.85
CA SER A 109 3.12 2.57 -11.88
C SER A 109 1.89 3.48 -11.95
N ALA A 110 0.91 3.24 -11.08
CA ALA A 110 -0.17 4.17 -10.77
C ALA A 110 -0.12 4.57 -9.29
N ALA A 111 0.85 5.42 -8.94
CA ALA A 111 0.70 6.33 -7.81
C ALA A 111 1.78 7.41 -7.90
N LYS A 112 1.35 8.67 -7.74
CA LYS A 112 2.15 9.90 -7.66
C LYS A 112 2.37 10.57 -9.02
N THR A 113 1.44 11.42 -9.45
CA THR A 113 1.37 12.85 -9.08
C THR A 113 0.14 13.41 -9.79
N ALA A 114 -0.82 14.00 -9.06
CA ALA A 114 -1.91 14.73 -9.69
C ALA A 114 -1.34 15.95 -10.44
N PRO A 115 -1.80 16.27 -11.66
CA PRO A 115 -1.57 17.61 -12.18
C PRO A 115 -2.62 18.53 -11.58
N ALA A 116 -2.18 19.40 -10.67
CA ALA A 116 -2.71 20.74 -10.65
C ALA A 116 -2.42 21.38 -12.01
N ASP A 117 -3.39 22.11 -12.55
CA ASP A 117 -3.38 22.78 -13.85
C ASP A 117 -3.84 21.92 -15.05
N GLY A 118 -4.90 22.37 -15.73
CA GLY A 118 -5.68 21.66 -16.76
C GLY A 118 -4.98 21.47 -18.10
N GLY A 119 -3.66 21.24 -18.10
CA GLY A 119 -2.88 20.96 -19.30
C GLY A 119 -2.89 19.46 -19.66
N GLN A 120 -3.03 19.15 -20.95
CA GLN A 120 -2.97 17.80 -21.51
C GLN A 120 -1.81 16.99 -20.92
N THR A 121 -2.03 15.74 -20.55
CA THR A 121 -0.98 14.90 -19.97
C THR A 121 0.02 14.47 -21.04
N LYS A 122 1.23 14.05 -20.65
CA LYS A 122 2.22 13.50 -21.61
C LYS A 122 1.64 12.29 -22.38
N ALA A 123 0.76 11.52 -21.76
CA ALA A 123 0.10 10.39 -22.39
C ALA A 123 -0.88 10.83 -23.49
N ASP A 124 -1.66 11.88 -23.24
CA ASP A 124 -2.60 12.45 -24.23
C ASP A 124 -1.85 12.98 -25.45
N LEU A 125 -0.77 13.74 -25.20
CA LEU A 125 0.12 14.25 -26.24
C LEU A 125 0.80 13.13 -27.03
N TYR A 126 1.16 12.03 -26.36
CA TYR A 126 1.73 10.85 -27.04
C TYR A 126 0.70 10.12 -27.90
N ALA A 127 -0.55 10.01 -27.43
CA ALA A 127 -1.63 9.41 -28.18
C ALA A 127 -1.99 10.25 -29.41
N GLU A 128 -2.00 11.57 -29.28
CA GLU A 128 -2.25 12.49 -30.39
C GLU A 128 -1.08 12.50 -31.39
N ALA A 129 0.17 12.52 -30.91
CA ALA A 129 1.36 12.41 -31.76
C ALA A 129 1.43 11.07 -32.52
N ARG A 130 0.87 10.00 -31.93
CA ARG A 130 0.70 8.70 -32.62
C ARG A 130 -0.36 8.78 -33.72
N LYS A 131 -1.45 9.52 -33.52
CA LYS A 131 -2.50 9.71 -34.55
C LYS A 131 -2.04 10.56 -35.72
N ARG A 132 -1.08 11.47 -35.50
CA ARG A 132 -0.49 12.34 -36.53
C ARG A 132 0.85 11.82 -37.08
N ASP A 133 1.23 10.59 -36.74
CA ASP A 133 2.48 9.94 -37.18
C ASP A 133 3.76 10.79 -37.00
N VAL A 134 3.85 11.52 -35.87
CA VAL A 134 5.01 12.37 -35.58
C VAL A 134 6.27 11.49 -35.45
N PRO A 135 7.32 11.71 -36.28
CA PRO A 135 8.55 10.94 -36.21
C PRO A 135 9.29 11.23 -34.91
N GLY A 136 9.89 10.21 -34.30
CA GLY A 136 10.64 10.38 -33.05
C GLY A 136 9.80 10.67 -31.79
N ARG A 137 8.46 10.62 -31.86
CA ARG A 137 7.51 10.82 -30.73
C ARG A 137 7.90 10.10 -29.43
N SER A 138 8.47 8.90 -29.53
CA SER A 138 8.89 8.06 -28.38
C SER A 138 10.09 8.63 -27.61
N ARG A 139 10.89 9.48 -28.25
CA ARG A 139 12.05 10.14 -27.66
C ARG A 139 11.73 11.56 -27.18
N MET A 140 10.54 12.08 -27.48
CA MET A 140 10.15 13.45 -27.14
C MET A 140 9.66 13.56 -25.70
N SER A 141 10.09 14.63 -25.02
CA SER A 141 9.55 15.09 -23.74
C SER A 141 8.14 15.70 -23.93
N LYS A 142 7.40 15.90 -22.82
CA LYS A 142 6.05 16.49 -22.85
C LYS A 142 6.00 17.79 -23.67
N ARG A 143 6.91 18.74 -23.39
CA ARG A 143 7.01 20.02 -24.11
C ARG A 143 7.39 19.85 -25.58
N GLN A 144 8.22 18.86 -25.91
CA GLN A 144 8.58 18.58 -27.30
C GLN A 144 7.40 18.00 -28.08
N LEU A 145 6.58 17.14 -27.46
CA LEU A 145 5.33 16.65 -28.05
C LEU A 145 4.32 17.79 -28.26
N GLU A 146 4.15 18.69 -27.28
CA GLU A 146 3.29 19.88 -27.42
C GLU A 146 3.70 20.76 -28.60
N ARG A 147 5.01 21.01 -28.75
CA ARG A 147 5.53 21.82 -29.86
C ARG A 147 5.39 21.12 -31.21
N ALA A 148 5.65 19.81 -31.27
CA ALA A 148 5.53 19.03 -32.49
C ALA A 148 4.09 18.85 -32.96
N LEU A 149 3.10 18.93 -32.06
CA LEU A 149 1.67 18.87 -32.40
C LEU A 149 1.07 20.22 -32.83
N LYS A 150 1.76 21.33 -32.52
CA LYS A 150 1.38 22.69 -32.91
C LYS A 150 2.11 23.19 -34.16
N ALA A 151 3.11 22.45 -34.64
CA ALA A 151 3.81 22.68 -35.89
C ALA A 151 3.03 22.03 -37.04
#